data_AF-A0A7Y7VQ06-F1
#
_entry.id   AF-A0A7Y7VQ06-F1
#
_cell.length_a   1.000
_cell.length_b   1.000
_cell.length_c   1.000
_cell.angle_alpha   90.00
_cell.angle_beta   90.00
_cell.angle_gamma   90.00
#
_symmetry.space_group_name_H-M   'P 1'
#
loop_
_entity.id
_entity.type
_entity.pdbx_description
1 polymer ?
#
loop_
_entity_poly.entity_id
_entity_poly.type
_entity_poly.pdbx_seq_one_letter_code
_entity_poly.pdbx_strand_id
1 'polypeptide(L)'
;MKQTQRHDAIIDLVRRQGYVSTEELVDHFEVSPQTIRRDLNDLADQNKIMRHHGGAALPSSSENTAWQDRKMMWSAEKARIAERVASQIPDGATLFIDIGTTPEAVAHALLNHNNLRVVTNNLNVAILLMAKPDFRVIIAGGEVRTRDGGIMGEATLDFISQFRLDYGILGISGIDMDGSLLEFDYHEVRTKRAIIENSRCVMLVVDHSKFGRNAMVNLGNMSLIDYMYTDQSPPASVLKVIEQHEVHLELC
;
A
#
# COMPACT_ATOMS: atom_id res chain seq x y z
N MET A 1 6.24 -23.02 -29.63
CA MET A 1 5.00 -22.83 -28.84
C MET A 1 3.94 -22.13 -29.70
N LYS A 2 2.65 -22.51 -29.58
CA LYS A 2 1.56 -21.82 -30.30
C LYS A 2 1.35 -20.41 -29.72
N GLN A 3 0.94 -19.46 -30.55
CA GLN A 3 0.79 -18.05 -30.15
C GLN A 3 -0.11 -17.88 -28.92
N THR A 4 -1.28 -18.53 -28.89
CA THR A 4 -2.22 -18.47 -27.77
C THR A 4 -1.61 -18.95 -26.45
N GLN A 5 -0.86 -20.04 -26.47
CA GLN A 5 -0.16 -20.55 -25.27
C GLN A 5 0.95 -19.60 -24.82
N ARG A 6 1.63 -18.95 -25.76
CA ARG A 6 2.63 -17.92 -25.44
C ARG A 6 1.99 -16.70 -24.81
N HIS A 7 0.85 -16.27 -25.32
CA HIS A 7 0.08 -15.15 -24.78
C HIS A 7 -0.33 -15.39 -23.33
N ASP A 8 -0.89 -16.57 -23.03
CA ASP A 8 -1.26 -16.93 -21.66
C ASP A 8 -0.03 -16.97 -20.73
N ALA A 9 1.08 -17.54 -21.20
CA ALA A 9 2.33 -17.58 -20.43
C ALA A 9 2.95 -16.19 -20.19
N ILE A 10 2.89 -15.29 -21.17
CA ILE A 10 3.33 -13.88 -21.02
C ILE A 10 2.49 -13.19 -19.94
N ILE A 11 1.15 -13.34 -19.99
CA ILE A 11 0.25 -12.73 -19.00
C ILE A 11 0.58 -13.25 -17.59
N ASP A 12 0.78 -14.56 -17.43
CA ASP A 12 1.08 -15.14 -16.12
C ASP A 12 2.46 -14.72 -15.60
N LEU A 13 3.45 -14.59 -16.47
CA LEU A 13 4.78 -14.09 -16.09
C LEU A 13 4.70 -12.63 -15.62
N VAL A 14 3.97 -11.80 -16.38
CA VAL A 14 3.70 -10.39 -16.05
C VAL A 14 2.88 -10.25 -14.77
N ARG A 15 1.93 -11.15 -14.49
CA ARG A 15 1.21 -11.18 -13.19
C ARG A 15 2.11 -11.47 -12.00
N ARG A 16 3.06 -12.41 -12.16
CA ARG A 16 3.95 -12.84 -11.06
C ARG A 16 5.02 -11.81 -10.76
N GLN A 17 5.52 -11.11 -11.78
CA GLN A 17 6.66 -10.20 -11.66
C GLN A 17 6.26 -8.72 -11.68
N GLY A 18 5.01 -8.40 -12.02
CA GLY A 18 4.47 -7.04 -12.13
C GLY A 18 4.93 -6.31 -13.41
N TYR A 19 6.20 -6.47 -13.79
CA TYR A 19 6.81 -5.96 -15.01
C TYR A 19 7.79 -7.00 -15.56
N VAL A 20 7.83 -7.15 -16.89
CA VAL A 20 8.79 -8.01 -17.58
C VAL A 20 9.34 -7.27 -18.79
N SER A 21 10.67 -7.25 -18.93
CA SER A 21 11.34 -6.60 -20.06
C SER A 21 11.21 -7.42 -21.35
N THR A 22 11.39 -6.76 -22.49
CA THR A 22 11.38 -7.41 -23.81
C THR A 22 12.54 -8.41 -23.93
N GLU A 23 13.68 -8.10 -23.32
CA GLU A 23 14.87 -8.97 -23.32
C GLU A 23 14.61 -10.25 -22.53
N GLU A 24 14.05 -10.15 -21.33
CA GLU A 24 13.64 -11.32 -20.54
C GLU A 24 12.60 -12.18 -21.26
N LEU A 25 11.64 -11.56 -21.96
CA LEU A 25 10.66 -12.31 -22.75
C LEU A 25 11.30 -13.01 -23.96
N VAL A 26 12.28 -12.39 -24.61
CA VAL A 26 13.04 -12.98 -25.72
C VAL A 26 13.81 -14.20 -25.23
N ASP A 27 14.50 -14.06 -24.11
CA ASP A 27 15.31 -15.13 -23.51
C ASP A 27 14.43 -16.27 -22.97
N HIS A 28 13.34 -15.93 -22.28
CA HIS A 28 12.44 -16.93 -21.67
C HIS A 28 11.65 -17.73 -22.70
N PHE A 29 11.22 -17.11 -23.79
CA PHE A 29 10.40 -17.76 -24.82
C PHE A 29 11.19 -18.21 -26.06
N GLU A 30 12.50 -17.92 -26.11
CA GLU A 30 13.41 -18.24 -27.21
C GLU A 30 12.88 -17.78 -28.59
N VAL A 31 12.39 -16.54 -28.66
CA VAL A 31 11.82 -15.97 -29.89
C VAL A 31 12.44 -14.62 -30.22
N SER A 32 12.33 -14.20 -31.48
CA SER A 32 12.87 -12.91 -31.91
C SER A 32 12.22 -11.72 -31.16
N PRO A 33 12.95 -10.60 -30.98
CA PRO A 33 12.37 -9.36 -30.45
C PRO A 33 11.17 -8.84 -31.26
N GLN A 34 11.15 -9.09 -32.57
CA GLN A 34 10.01 -8.74 -33.43
C GLN A 34 8.76 -9.55 -33.08
N THR A 35 8.92 -10.83 -32.74
CA THR A 35 7.84 -11.71 -32.30
C THR A 35 7.26 -11.25 -30.97
N ILE A 36 8.11 -10.96 -29.97
CA ILE A 36 7.65 -10.43 -28.68
C ILE A 36 6.93 -9.10 -28.87
N ARG A 37 7.49 -8.16 -29.67
CA ARG A 37 6.81 -6.88 -29.94
C ARG A 37 5.41 -7.06 -30.52
N ARG A 38 5.24 -8.01 -31.45
CA ARG A 38 3.93 -8.33 -32.03
C ARG A 38 2.98 -8.91 -30.98
N ASP A 39 3.44 -9.88 -30.19
CA ASP A 39 2.61 -10.49 -29.15
C ASP A 39 2.20 -9.48 -28.06
N LEU A 40 3.11 -8.60 -27.66
CA LEU A 40 2.82 -7.54 -26.71
C LEU A 40 1.80 -6.53 -27.27
N ASN A 41 1.85 -6.23 -28.57
CA ASN A 41 0.83 -5.40 -29.22
C ASN A 41 -0.53 -6.09 -29.23
N ASP A 42 -0.60 -7.34 -29.68
CA ASP A 42 -1.84 -8.11 -29.76
C ASP A 42 -2.52 -8.22 -28.37
N LEU A 43 -1.72 -8.40 -27.31
CA LEU A 43 -2.19 -8.47 -25.92
C LEU A 43 -2.59 -7.10 -25.34
N ALA A 44 -1.88 -6.04 -25.72
CA ALA A 44 -2.22 -4.67 -25.32
C ALA A 44 -3.53 -4.20 -25.98
N ASP A 45 -3.73 -4.51 -27.26
CA ASP A 45 -4.98 -4.22 -28.00
C ASP A 45 -6.19 -4.93 -27.38
N GLN A 46 -5.95 -6.05 -26.69
CA GLN A 46 -6.96 -6.80 -25.93
C GLN A 46 -7.11 -6.35 -24.47
N ASN A 47 -6.41 -5.29 -24.03
CA ASN A 47 -6.36 -4.84 -22.63
C ASN A 47 -5.93 -5.92 -21.62
N LYS A 48 -5.09 -6.88 -22.02
CA LYS A 48 -4.59 -7.94 -21.13
C LYS A 48 -3.26 -7.60 -20.47
N ILE A 49 -2.50 -6.66 -21.04
CA ILE A 49 -1.24 -6.09 -20.52
C ILE A 49 -1.14 -4.60 -20.89
N MET A 50 -0.27 -3.83 -20.21
CA MET A 50 0.18 -2.50 -20.63
C MET A 50 1.58 -2.59 -21.20
N ARG A 51 1.77 -2.02 -22.40
CA ARG A 51 3.07 -1.97 -23.04
C ARG A 51 3.86 -0.73 -22.59
N HIS A 52 5.12 -0.92 -22.24
CA HIS A 52 6.10 0.13 -22.02
C HIS A 52 7.16 0.09 -23.12
N HIS A 53 7.97 1.16 -23.25
CA HIS A 53 9.00 1.25 -24.29
C HIS A 53 10.03 0.10 -24.25
N GLY A 54 10.21 -0.57 -23.11
CA GLY A 54 11.16 -1.67 -22.92
C GLY A 54 10.55 -3.01 -22.53
N GLY A 55 9.22 -3.14 -22.39
CA GLY A 55 8.62 -4.35 -21.82
C GLY A 55 7.12 -4.27 -21.68
N ALA A 56 6.57 -5.14 -20.84
CA ALA A 56 5.16 -5.16 -20.52
C ALA A 56 4.94 -5.27 -19.01
N ALA A 57 3.94 -4.54 -18.54
CA ALA A 57 3.34 -4.68 -17.23
C ALA A 57 1.92 -5.20 -17.41
N LEU A 58 1.23 -5.53 -16.31
CA LEU A 58 -0.23 -5.66 -16.39
C LEU A 58 -0.82 -4.35 -16.92
N PRO A 59 -2.01 -4.38 -17.57
CA PRO A 59 -2.74 -3.15 -17.85
C PRO A 59 -2.75 -2.43 -16.53
N SER A 60 -2.23 -1.21 -16.48
CA SER A 60 -2.42 -0.45 -15.28
C SER A 60 -3.94 -0.28 -15.16
N SER A 61 -4.55 -1.09 -14.30
CA SER A 61 -5.29 -0.53 -13.21
C SER A 61 -4.29 0.33 -12.43
N SER A 62 -3.88 1.46 -13.03
CA SER A 62 -3.28 2.60 -12.34
C SER A 62 -4.29 3.18 -11.35
N GLU A 63 -5.46 2.56 -11.27
CA GLU A 63 -6.34 2.50 -10.13
C GLU A 63 -6.56 1.04 -9.69
N ASN A 64 -5.78 0.57 -8.73
CA ASN A 64 -6.07 -0.60 -7.89
C ASN A 64 -6.24 -1.96 -8.60
N THR A 65 -5.32 -2.89 -8.35
CA THR A 65 -5.74 -4.29 -8.12
C THR A 65 -6.92 -4.24 -7.16
N ALA A 66 -8.03 -4.93 -7.46
CA ALA A 66 -9.25 -4.83 -6.68
C ALA A 66 -8.90 -4.95 -5.18
N TRP A 67 -9.50 -4.13 -4.33
CA TRP A 67 -9.18 -4.13 -2.89
C TRP A 67 -9.18 -5.56 -2.29
N GLN A 68 -10.09 -6.42 -2.78
CA GLN A 68 -10.15 -7.85 -2.42
C GLN A 68 -8.86 -8.60 -2.74
N ASP A 69 -8.29 -8.40 -3.94
CA ASP A 69 -7.04 -9.05 -4.34
C ASP A 69 -5.86 -8.55 -3.48
N ARG A 70 -5.79 -7.24 -3.21
CA ARG A 70 -4.74 -6.67 -2.34
C ARG A 70 -4.84 -7.16 -0.89
N LYS A 71 -6.06 -7.43 -0.43
CA LYS A 71 -6.32 -7.97 0.90
C LYS A 71 -5.86 -9.42 1.01
N MET A 72 -5.98 -10.21 -0.07
CA MET A 72 -5.52 -11.60 -0.12
C MET A 72 -4.00 -11.71 -0.33
N MET A 73 -3.44 -10.87 -1.21
CA MET A 73 -1.99 -10.83 -1.47
C MET A 73 -1.24 -10.54 -0.19
N TRP A 74 -0.18 -11.31 0.08
CA TRP A 74 0.67 -11.15 1.26
C TRP A 74 -0.11 -11.06 2.58
N SER A 75 -1.20 -11.80 2.71
CA SER A 75 -2.09 -11.72 3.87
C SER A 75 -1.43 -12.23 5.15
N ALA A 76 -0.57 -13.24 5.04
CA ALA A 76 0.20 -13.76 6.17
C ALA A 76 1.24 -12.74 6.68
N GLU A 77 1.93 -12.06 5.75
CA GLU A 77 2.85 -10.97 6.03
C GLU A 77 2.13 -9.81 6.72
N LYS A 78 0.98 -9.40 6.18
CA LYS A 78 0.13 -8.35 6.77
C LYS A 78 -0.33 -8.72 8.18
N ALA A 79 -0.68 -9.98 8.42
CA ALA A 79 -1.10 -10.44 9.74
C ALA A 79 0.04 -10.34 10.77
N ARG A 80 1.27 -10.76 10.41
CA ARG A 80 2.44 -10.63 11.29
C ARG A 80 2.77 -9.16 11.62
N ILE A 81 2.78 -8.31 10.59
CA ILE A 81 2.95 -6.86 10.76
C ILE A 81 1.86 -6.31 11.68
N ALA A 82 0.61 -6.68 11.45
CA ALA A 82 -0.54 -6.23 12.23
C ALA A 82 -0.46 -6.62 13.70
N GLU A 83 -0.09 -7.87 14.00
CA GLU A 83 0.09 -8.35 15.38
C GLU A 83 1.23 -7.60 16.08
N ARG A 84 2.35 -7.35 15.39
CA ARG A 84 3.47 -6.60 15.96
C ARG A 84 3.07 -5.17 16.28
N VAL A 85 2.39 -4.48 15.36
CA VAL A 85 1.89 -3.12 15.56
C VAL A 85 0.89 -3.09 16.72
N ALA A 86 -0.08 -3.99 16.73
CA ALA A 86 -1.09 -4.06 17.78
C ALA A 86 -0.45 -4.28 19.17
N SER A 87 0.64 -5.06 19.27
CA SER A 87 1.36 -5.26 20.54
C SER A 87 1.98 -3.98 21.14
N GLN A 88 2.16 -2.94 20.34
CA GLN A 88 2.72 -1.64 20.77
C GLN A 88 1.63 -0.62 21.14
N ILE A 89 0.36 -0.93 20.89
CA ILE A 89 -0.76 -0.05 21.19
C ILE A 89 -1.32 -0.40 22.57
N PRO A 90 -1.37 0.55 23.52
CA PRO A 90 -2.02 0.32 24.80
C PRO A 90 -3.54 0.39 24.68
N ASP A 91 -4.24 -0.34 25.56
CA ASP A 91 -5.68 -0.16 25.76
C ASP A 91 -6.01 1.30 26.08
N GLY A 92 -7.14 1.78 25.56
CA GLY A 92 -7.57 3.17 25.75
C GLY A 92 -6.89 4.22 24.84
N ALA A 93 -5.94 3.83 24.00
CA ALA A 93 -5.24 4.74 23.09
C ALA A 93 -6.16 5.41 22.06
N THR A 94 -5.73 6.58 21.59
CA THR A 94 -6.33 7.27 20.44
C THR A 94 -5.50 7.02 19.18
N LEU A 95 -6.12 6.60 18.09
CA LEU A 95 -5.39 6.28 16.87
C LEU A 95 -6.13 6.69 15.60
N PHE A 96 -5.36 7.03 14.57
CA PHE A 96 -5.82 7.12 13.21
C PHE A 96 -5.48 5.84 12.46
N ILE A 97 -6.44 5.27 11.72
CA ILE A 97 -6.18 4.18 10.77
C ILE A 97 -6.52 4.65 9.37
N ASP A 98 -5.50 4.73 8.52
CA ASP A 98 -5.62 5.19 7.14
C ASP A 98 -6.20 4.12 6.20
N ILE A 99 -6.45 4.52 4.95
CA ILE A 99 -6.82 3.63 3.87
C ILE A 99 -5.67 2.69 3.53
N GLY A 100 -5.97 1.40 3.47
CA GLY A 100 -5.03 0.38 3.00
C GLY A 100 -5.33 -0.98 3.60
N THR A 101 -4.89 -2.03 2.89
CA THR A 101 -5.12 -3.42 3.32
C THR A 101 -4.23 -3.83 4.49
N THR A 102 -3.04 -3.23 4.64
CA THR A 102 -2.17 -3.48 5.80
C THR A 102 -2.66 -2.71 7.04
N PRO A 103 -3.02 -1.41 6.97
CA PRO A 103 -3.74 -0.74 8.06
C PRO A 103 -5.05 -1.44 8.48
N GLU A 104 -5.80 -1.98 7.52
CA GLU A 104 -7.00 -2.79 7.82
C GLU A 104 -6.66 -4.09 8.57
N ALA A 105 -5.56 -4.76 8.23
CA ALA A 105 -5.08 -5.91 9.00
C ALA A 105 -4.72 -5.51 10.45
N VAL A 106 -4.10 -4.34 10.65
CA VAL A 106 -3.85 -3.79 11.99
C VAL A 106 -5.16 -3.58 12.74
N ALA A 107 -6.17 -2.98 12.10
CA ALA A 107 -7.50 -2.83 12.71
C ALA A 107 -8.11 -4.17 13.14
N HIS A 108 -7.90 -5.23 12.37
CA HIS A 108 -8.33 -6.58 12.75
C HIS A 108 -7.60 -7.11 13.99
N ALA A 109 -6.27 -6.98 14.05
CA ALA A 109 -5.48 -7.39 15.21
C ALA A 109 -5.84 -6.60 16.48
N LEU A 110 -6.25 -5.34 16.33
CA LEU A 110 -6.71 -4.49 17.43
C LEU A 110 -8.03 -4.95 18.05
N LEU A 111 -8.79 -5.87 17.46
CA LEU A 111 -10.02 -6.41 18.06
C LEU A 111 -9.78 -7.10 19.42
N ASN A 112 -8.54 -7.44 19.77
CA ASN A 112 -8.18 -7.98 21.09
C ASN A 112 -7.96 -6.91 22.17
N HIS A 113 -8.03 -5.62 21.83
CA HIS A 113 -7.83 -4.50 22.76
C HIS A 113 -9.16 -4.04 23.38
N ASN A 114 -9.05 -3.17 24.37
CA ASN A 114 -10.17 -2.56 25.06
C ASN A 114 -10.16 -1.02 24.97
N ASN A 115 -11.36 -0.45 24.91
CA ASN A 115 -11.60 0.99 25.08
C ASN A 115 -10.87 1.91 24.07
N LEU A 116 -10.51 1.42 22.89
CA LEU A 116 -9.81 2.22 21.87
C LEU A 116 -10.71 3.33 21.32
N ARG A 117 -10.09 4.46 20.95
CA ARG A 117 -10.74 5.56 20.24
C ARG A 117 -10.11 5.70 18.86
N VAL A 118 -10.84 5.27 17.84
CA VAL A 118 -10.32 5.15 16.48
C VAL A 118 -10.95 6.20 15.60
N VAL A 119 -10.11 7.00 14.96
CA VAL A 119 -10.50 7.88 13.86
C VAL A 119 -10.06 7.22 12.55
N THR A 120 -10.90 7.20 11.53
CA THR A 120 -10.54 6.60 10.24
C THR A 120 -11.28 7.26 9.08
N ASN A 121 -10.65 7.27 7.91
CA ASN A 121 -11.28 7.58 6.64
C ASN A 121 -11.46 6.31 5.77
N ASN A 122 -11.42 5.12 6.38
CA ASN A 122 -11.57 3.84 5.69
C ASN A 122 -12.85 3.15 6.14
N LEU A 123 -13.82 3.01 5.22
CA LEU A 123 -15.13 2.44 5.53
C LEU A 123 -15.02 0.97 5.98
N ASN A 124 -14.07 0.21 5.43
CA ASN A 124 -13.87 -1.20 5.83
C ASN A 124 -13.40 -1.30 7.29
N VAL A 125 -12.51 -0.40 7.71
CA VAL A 125 -12.05 -0.32 9.11
C VAL A 125 -13.19 0.07 10.03
N ALA A 126 -14.00 1.07 9.63
CA ALA A 126 -15.14 1.48 10.44
C ALA A 126 -16.17 0.35 10.64
N ILE A 127 -16.51 -0.37 9.57
CA ILE A 127 -17.42 -1.53 9.61
C ILE A 127 -16.83 -2.67 10.45
N LEU A 128 -15.52 -2.90 10.37
CA LEU A 128 -14.86 -3.94 11.17
C LEU A 128 -14.91 -3.62 12.66
N LEU A 129 -14.55 -2.39 13.03
CA LEU A 129 -14.38 -2.00 14.43
C LEU A 129 -15.70 -1.68 15.15
N MET A 130 -16.77 -1.34 14.43
CA MET A 130 -18.08 -1.09 15.06
C MET A 130 -18.66 -2.33 15.76
N ALA A 131 -18.12 -3.52 15.50
CA ALA A 131 -18.49 -4.75 16.22
C ALA A 131 -18.03 -4.75 17.69
N LYS A 132 -17.08 -3.88 18.08
CA LYS A 132 -16.60 -3.73 19.46
C LYS A 132 -17.38 -2.62 20.18
N PRO A 133 -18.27 -2.95 21.15
CA PRO A 133 -19.11 -1.94 21.81
C PRO A 133 -18.32 -1.00 22.72
N ASP A 134 -17.14 -1.40 23.17
CA ASP A 134 -16.23 -0.62 23.99
C ASP A 134 -15.32 0.31 23.15
N PHE A 135 -15.31 0.17 21.82
CA PHE A 135 -14.55 1.07 20.95
C PHE A 135 -15.38 2.30 20.59
N ARG A 136 -14.72 3.45 20.57
CA ARG A 136 -15.30 4.67 19.98
C ARG A 136 -14.73 4.86 18.59
N VAL A 137 -15.51 4.50 17.58
CA VAL A 137 -15.13 4.67 16.17
C VAL A 137 -15.72 5.97 15.63
N ILE A 138 -14.87 6.84 15.07
CA ILE A 138 -15.25 8.10 14.44
C ILE A 138 -14.77 8.05 12.99
N ILE A 139 -15.68 8.18 12.04
CA ILE A 139 -15.37 8.13 10.62
C ILE A 139 -15.34 9.54 10.02
N ALA A 140 -14.32 9.82 9.21
CA ALA A 140 -14.24 11.06 8.46
C ALA A 140 -15.38 11.17 7.43
N GLY A 141 -15.96 12.36 7.29
CA GLY A 141 -16.89 12.66 6.21
C GLY A 141 -16.16 12.99 4.91
N GLY A 142 -16.84 12.88 3.77
CA GLY A 142 -16.28 13.19 2.45
C GLY A 142 -16.87 12.34 1.33
N GLU A 143 -16.18 12.29 0.20
CA GLU A 143 -16.52 11.46 -0.94
C GLU A 143 -16.00 10.03 -0.75
N VAL A 144 -16.87 9.04 -0.93
CA VAL A 144 -16.51 7.62 -0.83
C VAL A 144 -15.97 7.15 -2.18
N ARG A 145 -14.70 6.74 -2.18
CA ARG A 145 -14.04 6.12 -3.32
C ARG A 145 -14.48 4.67 -3.48
N THR A 146 -15.17 4.37 -4.58
CA THR A 146 -15.82 3.08 -4.83
C THR A 146 -14.87 1.88 -4.89
N ARG A 147 -13.63 2.07 -5.36
CA ARG A 147 -12.66 0.99 -5.57
C ARG A 147 -12.12 0.34 -4.30
N ASP A 148 -12.13 1.03 -3.16
CA ASP A 148 -11.56 0.54 -1.90
C ASP A 148 -12.27 1.03 -0.63
N GLY A 149 -13.34 1.82 -0.74
CA GLY A 149 -14.10 2.32 0.41
C GLY A 149 -13.38 3.40 1.20
N GLY A 150 -12.34 4.03 0.64
CA GLY A 150 -11.70 5.19 1.23
C GLY A 150 -12.56 6.44 1.14
N ILE A 151 -12.50 7.31 2.14
CA ILE A 151 -13.20 8.60 2.19
C ILE A 151 -12.16 9.71 2.00
N MET A 152 -12.42 10.60 1.05
CA MET A 152 -11.48 11.64 0.64
C MET A 152 -12.19 12.98 0.37
N GLY A 153 -11.38 14.00 0.09
CA GLY A 153 -11.83 15.36 -0.22
C GLY A 153 -11.53 16.35 0.88
N GLU A 154 -11.80 17.63 0.62
CA GLU A 154 -11.44 18.72 1.53
C GLU A 154 -12.12 18.58 2.91
N ALA A 155 -13.38 18.14 2.95
CA ALA A 155 -14.08 17.86 4.21
C ALA A 155 -13.40 16.78 5.06
N THR A 156 -12.75 15.79 4.43
CA THR A 156 -11.96 14.76 5.13
C THR A 156 -10.72 15.38 5.74
N LEU A 157 -10.03 16.27 5.03
CA LEU A 157 -8.83 16.96 5.53
C LEU A 157 -9.16 17.86 6.72
N ASP A 158 -10.19 18.69 6.57
CA ASP A 158 -10.68 19.57 7.64
C ASP A 158 -11.09 18.77 8.87
N PHE A 159 -11.72 17.61 8.68
CA PHE A 159 -12.07 16.71 9.75
C PHE A 159 -10.84 16.16 10.47
N ILE A 160 -9.84 15.64 9.74
CA ILE A 160 -8.62 15.06 10.34
C ILE A 160 -7.87 16.09 11.19
N SER A 161 -7.79 17.34 10.71
CA SER A 161 -7.10 18.43 11.40
C SER A 161 -7.68 18.82 12.77
N GLN A 162 -8.88 18.35 13.11
CA GLN A 162 -9.53 18.63 14.40
C GLN A 162 -9.04 17.69 15.52
N PHE A 163 -8.26 16.66 15.18
CA PHE A 163 -7.81 15.65 16.13
C PHE A 163 -6.34 15.83 16.46
N ARG A 164 -5.96 15.34 17.65
CA ARG A 164 -4.57 15.07 18.00
C ARG A 164 -4.51 13.71 18.65
N LEU A 165 -3.91 12.75 17.95
CA LEU A 165 -4.01 11.32 18.24
C LEU A 165 -2.67 10.78 18.72
N ASP A 166 -2.70 9.72 19.52
CA ASP A 166 -1.47 9.09 20.02
C ASP A 166 -0.71 8.40 18.88
N TYR A 167 -1.44 7.70 17.99
CA TYR A 167 -0.84 6.91 16.91
C TYR A 167 -1.49 7.19 15.55
N GLY A 168 -0.68 7.31 14.50
CA GLY A 168 -1.14 7.33 13.10
C GLY A 168 -0.64 6.09 12.37
N ILE A 169 -1.53 5.16 12.02
CA ILE A 169 -1.21 3.91 11.32
C ILE A 169 -1.43 4.11 9.83
N LEU A 170 -0.34 4.14 9.07
CA LEU A 170 -0.32 4.50 7.66
C LEU A 170 0.20 3.34 6.80
N GLY A 171 -0.41 3.15 5.63
CA GLY A 171 0.23 2.43 4.53
C GLY A 171 0.95 3.39 3.58
N ILE A 172 1.64 2.84 2.57
CA ILE A 172 2.13 3.62 1.42
C ILE A 172 2.03 2.77 0.15
N SER A 173 1.89 3.42 -1.01
CA SER A 173 1.91 2.73 -2.30
C SER A 173 3.30 2.30 -2.74
N GLY A 174 4.35 3.06 -2.43
CA GLY A 174 5.73 2.72 -2.77
C GLY A 174 6.76 3.49 -1.95
N ILE A 175 7.95 2.90 -1.85
CA ILE A 175 9.13 3.48 -1.23
C ILE A 175 10.26 3.39 -2.24
N ASP A 176 10.78 4.53 -2.68
CA ASP A 176 11.91 4.55 -3.60
C ASP A 176 13.22 4.20 -2.87
N MET A 177 14.27 3.88 -3.63
CA MET A 177 15.57 3.46 -3.08
C MET A 177 16.30 4.55 -2.31
N ASP A 178 15.92 5.81 -2.53
CA ASP A 178 16.39 6.97 -1.77
C ASP A 178 15.56 7.26 -0.49
N GLY A 179 14.57 6.41 -0.19
CA GLY A 179 13.69 6.53 0.96
C GLY A 179 12.52 7.52 0.78
N SER A 180 12.26 7.98 -0.45
CA SER A 180 11.04 8.74 -0.77
C SER A 180 9.80 7.88 -0.60
N LEU A 181 8.79 8.42 0.08
CA LEU A 181 7.47 7.81 0.26
C LEU A 181 6.55 8.28 -0.86
N LEU A 182 5.98 7.35 -1.62
CA LEU A 182 5.31 7.64 -2.88
C LEU A 182 3.86 7.12 -2.91
N GLU A 183 2.97 7.92 -3.50
CA GLU A 183 1.57 7.60 -3.74
C GLU A 183 1.17 7.75 -5.22
N PHE A 184 0.09 7.06 -5.61
CA PHE A 184 -0.47 7.21 -6.96
C PHE A 184 -1.44 8.39 -7.08
N ASP A 185 -2.02 8.81 -5.95
CA ASP A 185 -3.08 9.82 -5.89
C ASP A 185 -2.66 10.97 -4.97
N TYR A 186 -2.73 12.20 -5.48
CA TYR A 186 -2.37 13.39 -4.71
C TYR A 186 -3.37 13.69 -3.58
N HIS A 187 -4.61 13.20 -3.69
CA HIS A 187 -5.57 13.28 -2.59
C HIS A 187 -5.12 12.44 -1.39
N GLU A 188 -4.57 11.24 -1.65
CA GLU A 188 -4.02 10.39 -0.57
C GLU A 188 -2.82 11.05 0.11
N VAL A 189 -1.97 11.73 -0.64
CA VAL A 189 -0.84 12.49 -0.07
C VAL A 189 -1.33 13.57 0.89
N ARG A 190 -2.35 14.34 0.53
CA ARG A 190 -2.91 15.38 1.41
C ARG A 190 -3.47 14.78 2.70
N THR A 191 -4.21 13.68 2.58
CA THR A 191 -4.79 12.99 3.73
C THR A 191 -3.71 12.42 4.65
N LYS A 192 -2.70 11.74 4.10
CA LYS A 192 -1.58 11.21 4.89
C LYS A 192 -0.80 12.31 5.59
N ARG A 193 -0.53 13.45 4.94
CA ARG A 193 0.11 14.60 5.59
C ARG A 193 -0.69 15.10 6.77
N ALA A 194 -2.01 15.27 6.61
CA ALA A 194 -2.87 15.66 7.72
C ALA A 194 -2.82 14.64 8.87
N ILE A 195 -2.76 13.34 8.58
CA ILE A 195 -2.64 12.32 9.62
C ILE A 195 -1.28 12.40 10.33
N ILE A 196 -0.18 12.54 9.57
CA ILE A 196 1.19 12.66 10.09
C ILE A 196 1.29 13.87 11.04
N GLU A 197 0.82 15.03 10.60
CA GLU A 197 0.88 16.29 11.37
C GLU A 197 0.06 16.25 12.67
N ASN A 198 -0.97 15.41 12.72
CA ASN A 198 -1.90 15.30 13.84
C ASN A 198 -1.69 14.05 14.71
N SER A 199 -0.64 13.27 14.44
CA SER A 199 -0.27 12.07 15.21
C SER A 199 0.98 12.33 16.06
N ARG A 200 1.00 11.84 17.30
CA ARG A 200 2.19 11.92 18.17
C ARG A 200 3.26 10.89 17.82
N CYS A 201 2.83 9.75 17.29
CA CYS A 201 3.68 8.67 16.81
C CYS A 201 3.12 8.16 15.48
N VAL A 202 3.92 8.20 14.42
CA VAL A 202 3.56 7.79 13.07
C VAL A 202 4.17 6.42 12.79
N MET A 203 3.30 5.44 12.56
CA MET A 203 3.64 4.04 12.31
C MET A 203 3.34 3.70 10.85
N LEU A 204 4.39 3.48 10.06
CA LEU A 204 4.29 3.03 8.68
C LEU A 204 4.28 1.50 8.62
N VAL A 205 3.22 0.94 8.05
CA VAL A 205 3.03 -0.52 7.93
C VAL A 205 3.06 -0.94 6.47
N VAL A 206 4.12 -1.64 6.07
CA VAL A 206 4.39 -1.96 4.67
C VAL A 206 4.90 -3.39 4.53
N ASP A 207 4.49 -4.08 3.47
CA ASP A 207 5.12 -5.34 3.09
C ASP A 207 6.28 -5.09 2.11
N HIS A 208 7.17 -6.07 1.95
CA HIS A 208 8.37 -5.98 1.12
C HIS A 208 8.10 -5.58 -0.33
N SER A 209 6.88 -5.81 -0.86
CA SER A 209 6.52 -5.41 -2.23
C SER A 209 6.45 -3.89 -2.45
N LYS A 210 6.55 -3.08 -1.38
CA LYS A 210 6.52 -1.61 -1.47
C LYS A 210 7.89 -1.00 -1.78
N PHE A 211 8.99 -1.70 -1.52
CA PHE A 211 10.34 -1.17 -1.81
C PHE A 211 10.66 -1.23 -3.30
N GLY A 212 11.20 -0.14 -3.86
CA GLY A 212 11.50 -0.01 -5.29
C GLY A 212 10.27 0.14 -6.18
N ARG A 213 9.09 0.36 -5.60
CA ARG A 213 7.86 0.51 -6.34
C ARG A 213 7.65 1.96 -6.74
N ASN A 214 7.59 2.19 -8.05
CA ASN A 214 7.37 3.52 -8.61
C ASN A 214 5.93 3.99 -8.39
N ALA A 215 5.78 5.20 -7.84
CA ALA A 215 4.53 5.95 -7.78
C ALA A 215 4.82 7.42 -8.12
N MET A 216 3.81 8.15 -8.61
CA MET A 216 4.04 9.47 -9.24
C MET A 216 4.11 10.62 -8.24
N VAL A 217 3.38 10.52 -7.12
CA VAL A 217 3.20 11.64 -6.19
C VAL A 217 4.05 11.43 -4.95
N ASN A 218 4.87 12.43 -4.62
CA ASN A 218 5.75 12.37 -3.47
C ASN A 218 5.02 12.85 -2.20
N LEU A 219 4.92 11.97 -1.20
CA LEU A 219 4.42 12.31 0.14
C LEU A 219 5.47 13.09 0.93
N GLY A 220 6.69 12.56 0.94
CA GLY A 220 7.88 13.10 1.56
C GLY A 220 8.95 12.02 1.66
N ASN A 221 9.80 12.09 2.69
CA ASN A 221 10.86 11.12 2.96
C ASN A 221 10.61 10.37 4.29
N MET A 222 11.50 9.44 4.61
CA MET A 222 11.43 8.64 5.84
C MET A 222 11.45 9.45 7.15
N SER A 223 11.85 10.72 7.12
CA SER A 223 11.83 11.58 8.32
C SER A 223 10.42 11.92 8.82
N LEU A 224 9.39 11.56 8.06
CA LEU A 224 7.99 11.80 8.43
C LEU A 224 7.40 10.70 9.31
N ILE A 225 8.15 9.62 9.56
CA ILE A 225 7.66 8.45 10.30
C ILE A 225 8.55 8.18 11.51
N ASP A 226 7.96 7.66 12.58
CA ASP A 226 8.68 7.28 13.79
C ASP A 226 9.04 5.79 13.78
N TYR A 227 8.11 4.95 13.29
CA TYR A 227 8.27 3.50 13.20
C TYR A 227 7.97 2.99 11.79
N MET A 228 8.77 2.03 11.33
CA MET A 228 8.50 1.23 10.14
C MET A 228 8.38 -0.25 10.53
N TYR A 229 7.28 -0.87 10.14
CA TYR A 229 7.04 -2.30 10.28
C TYR A 229 7.01 -2.97 8.91
N THR A 230 7.81 -4.02 8.73
CA THR A 230 7.92 -4.77 7.47
C THR A 230 8.21 -6.25 7.68
N ASP A 231 7.82 -7.10 6.73
CA ASP A 231 7.97 -8.56 6.80
C ASP A 231 9.37 -9.05 6.36
N GLN A 232 10.15 -8.20 5.68
CA GLN A 232 11.51 -8.50 5.27
C GLN A 232 12.41 -7.28 5.43
N SER A 233 13.72 -7.55 5.53
CA SER A 233 14.74 -6.50 5.56
C SER A 233 14.61 -5.58 4.36
N PRO A 234 14.52 -4.24 4.55
CA PRO A 234 14.56 -3.28 3.46
C PRO A 234 15.88 -3.38 2.66
N PRO A 235 15.90 -2.91 1.41
CA PRO A 235 17.14 -2.79 0.63
C PRO A 235 18.19 -1.96 1.36
N ALA A 236 19.47 -2.25 1.12
CA ALA A 236 20.59 -1.59 1.81
C ALA A 236 20.60 -0.06 1.66
N SER A 237 20.09 0.47 0.54
CA SER A 237 19.95 1.92 0.36
C SER A 237 18.90 2.50 1.30
N VAL A 238 17.74 1.84 1.42
CA VAL A 238 16.64 2.25 2.30
C VAL A 238 17.03 2.11 3.77
N LEU A 239 17.73 1.04 4.15
CA LEU A 239 18.25 0.86 5.52
C LEU A 239 19.12 2.03 5.97
N LYS A 240 20.01 2.53 5.09
CA LYS A 240 20.82 3.72 5.40
C LYS A 240 19.95 4.94 5.66
N VAL A 241 18.86 5.11 4.93
CA VAL A 241 17.94 6.25 5.13
C VAL A 241 17.16 6.11 6.43
N ILE A 242 16.74 4.91 6.79
CA ILE A 242 16.11 4.60 8.09
C ILE A 242 17.06 4.98 9.24
N GLU A 243 18.31 4.52 9.18
CA GLU A 243 19.33 4.84 10.18
C GLU A 243 19.61 6.34 10.28
N GLN A 244 19.72 7.03 9.14
CA GLN A 244 19.98 8.47 9.08
C GLN A 244 18.88 9.33 9.71
N HIS A 245 17.63 8.88 9.64
CA HIS A 245 16.48 9.59 10.17
C HIS A 245 16.01 9.03 11.52
N GLU A 246 16.80 8.13 12.14
CA GLU A 246 16.51 7.52 13.43
C GLU A 246 15.14 6.82 13.49
N VAL A 247 14.68 6.30 12.36
CA VAL A 247 13.39 5.59 12.27
C VAL A 247 13.52 4.22 12.89
N HIS A 248 12.61 3.88 13.79
CA HIS A 248 12.59 2.56 14.43
C HIS A 248 12.09 1.50 13.46
N LEU A 249 12.97 0.60 13.02
CA LEU A 249 12.63 -0.52 12.15
C LEU A 249 12.29 -1.78 12.97
N GLU A 250 11.13 -2.37 12.67
CA GLU A 250 10.63 -3.61 13.26
C GLU A 250 10.39 -4.65 12.16
N LEU A 251 11.10 -5.77 12.22
CA LEU A 251 10.93 -6.91 11.31
C LEU A 251 9.91 -7.91 11.88
N CYS A 252 8.91 -8.29 11.07
CA CYS A 252 7.70 -9.00 11.50
C CYS A 252 7.50 -10.38 10.85
#